data_AF-A0A8H7D4U0-F1
#
_entry.id   AF-A0A8H7D4U0-F1
#
_cell.length_a   1.000
_cell.length_b   1.000
_cell.length_c   1.000
_cell.angle_alpha   90.00
_cell.angle_beta   90.00
_cell.angle_gamma   90.00
#
_symmetry.space_group_name_H-M   'P 1'
#
loop_
_entity.id
_entity.type
_entity.pdbx_description
1 polymer ?
#
loop_
_entity_poly.entity_id
_entity_poly.type
_entity_poly.pdbx_seq_one_letter_code
_entity_poly.pdbx_strand_id
1 'polypeptide(L)'
;MASLFRSLFVFVCLAATTIAATTTQPYYIITNAETPSLNRPGLTPVGKQRAEDCIPEVFSQLNIGFILSCSVDKDGEEGLGCPVAVKTATPLAQALGLNITLCGTGEESNDDCVHDKVHAFLKASNQSALVVWDGTDMDSLLENADVNDAGLDEDSLGLQQVSSFADLILTVVSGKRVGQTSMNCTGLDGPA
;
A
#
# COMPACT_ATOMS: atom_id res chain seq x y z
N MET A 1 35.81 -68.26 14.42
CA MET A 1 35.93 -66.92 13.79
C MET A 1 34.55 -66.32 13.67
N ALA A 2 34.24 -65.27 14.44
CA ALA A 2 33.12 -64.37 14.16
C ALA A 2 33.34 -63.11 15.02
N SER A 3 33.85 -62.06 14.39
CA SER A 3 34.06 -60.75 14.99
C SER A 3 32.78 -59.93 14.84
N LEU A 4 32.16 -59.55 15.96
CA LEU A 4 30.99 -58.68 16.01
C LEU A 4 31.45 -57.22 16.00
N PHE A 5 31.50 -56.62 14.81
CA PHE A 5 31.69 -55.17 14.66
C PHE A 5 30.39 -54.45 15.02
N ARG A 6 30.42 -53.75 16.16
CA ARG A 6 29.33 -52.95 16.70
C ARG A 6 29.47 -51.52 16.14
N SER A 7 28.82 -51.23 15.01
CA SER A 7 28.82 -49.87 14.42
C SER A 7 27.97 -48.91 15.24
N LEU A 8 28.62 -47.91 15.84
CA LEU A 8 28.01 -46.79 16.54
C LEU A 8 27.66 -45.71 15.50
N PHE A 9 26.38 -45.63 15.12
CA PHE A 9 25.87 -44.54 14.27
C PHE A 9 25.75 -43.26 15.11
N VAL A 10 26.70 -42.34 14.96
CA VAL A 10 26.63 -40.99 15.53
C VAL A 10 25.72 -40.15 14.62
N PHE A 11 24.49 -39.90 15.08
CA PHE A 11 23.56 -38.95 14.46
C PHE A 11 24.03 -37.53 14.77
N VAL A 12 24.75 -36.90 13.85
CA VAL A 12 25.08 -35.47 13.92
C VAL A 12 23.84 -34.68 13.49
N CYS A 13 23.09 -34.15 14.45
CA CYS A 13 22.03 -33.18 14.20
C CYS A 13 22.67 -31.86 13.75
N LEU A 14 22.73 -31.65 12.43
CA LEU A 14 23.13 -30.39 11.83
C LEU A 14 22.00 -29.38 12.07
N ALA A 15 22.13 -28.58 13.13
CA ALA A 15 21.25 -27.44 13.37
C ALA A 15 21.49 -26.39 12.29
N ALA A 16 20.69 -26.44 11.22
CA ALA A 16 20.65 -25.40 10.20
C ALA A 16 20.02 -24.15 10.81
N THR A 17 20.84 -23.25 11.34
CA THR A 17 20.42 -21.88 11.63
C THR A 17 20.19 -21.17 10.31
N THR A 18 18.96 -21.20 9.81
CA THR A 18 18.54 -20.34 8.71
C THR A 18 18.60 -18.90 9.21
N ILE A 19 19.63 -18.17 8.80
CA ILE A 19 19.66 -16.71 8.89
C ILE A 19 18.50 -16.26 8.01
N ALA A 20 17.37 -15.90 8.61
CA ALA A 20 16.26 -15.29 7.91
C ALA A 20 16.78 -13.98 7.32
N ALA A 21 17.00 -13.95 6.00
CA ALA A 21 17.20 -12.71 5.29
C ALA A 21 15.95 -11.87 5.54
N THR A 22 16.10 -10.74 6.21
CA THR A 22 15.03 -9.76 6.39
C THR A 22 14.74 -9.13 5.03
N THR A 23 13.89 -9.78 4.24
CA THR A 23 13.35 -9.18 3.01
C THR A 23 12.46 -8.04 3.45
N THR A 24 12.77 -6.81 3.05
CA THR A 24 11.88 -5.66 3.32
C THR A 24 10.54 -5.91 2.63
N GLN A 25 9.47 -5.98 3.40
CA GLN A 25 8.11 -6.12 2.86
C GLN A 25 7.77 -4.88 2.03
N PRO A 26 7.11 -5.05 0.87
CA PRO A 26 6.63 -3.93 0.12
C PRO A 26 5.48 -3.26 0.88
N TYR A 27 5.29 -1.98 0.60
CA TYR A 27 4.01 -1.33 0.80
C TYR A 27 3.46 -0.81 -0.53
N TYR A 28 2.16 -0.61 -0.56
CA TYR A 28 1.44 -0.23 -1.77
C TYR A 28 0.81 1.14 -1.59
N ILE A 29 0.75 1.91 -2.67
CA ILE A 29 0.06 3.19 -2.71
C ILE A 29 -0.99 3.12 -3.82
N ILE A 30 -2.21 3.54 -3.50
CA ILE A 30 -3.30 3.74 -4.45
C ILE A 30 -3.94 5.11 -4.22
N THR A 31 -4.54 5.66 -5.27
CA THR A 31 -5.43 6.83 -5.17
C THR A 31 -6.82 6.40 -4.68
N ASN A 32 -7.66 7.37 -4.34
CA ASN A 32 -9.08 7.14 -4.12
C ASN A 32 -9.75 6.62 -5.41
N ALA A 33 -10.81 5.84 -5.24
CA ALA A 33 -11.66 5.42 -6.34
C ALA A 33 -12.42 6.62 -6.94
N GLU A 34 -13.05 6.41 -8.10
CA GLU A 34 -13.64 7.42 -8.95
C GLU A 34 -14.65 8.31 -8.21
N THR A 35 -14.42 9.62 -8.26
CA THR A 35 -15.24 10.65 -7.62
C THR A 35 -16.10 11.37 -8.65
N PRO A 36 -17.27 11.91 -8.26
CA PRO A 36 -18.07 12.68 -9.19
C PRO A 36 -17.39 14.01 -9.54
N SER A 37 -17.56 14.43 -10.79
CA SER A 37 -17.02 15.69 -11.29
C SER A 37 -17.53 16.91 -10.51
N LEU A 38 -16.82 18.04 -10.68
CA LEU A 38 -17.12 19.31 -10.00
C LEU A 38 -17.01 19.22 -8.47
N ASN A 39 -16.05 18.44 -7.97
CA ASN A 39 -15.74 18.27 -6.55
C ASN A 39 -16.97 17.88 -5.71
N ARG A 40 -17.88 17.08 -6.29
CA ARG A 40 -19.04 16.60 -5.55
C ARG A 40 -18.61 15.52 -4.55
N PRO A 41 -19.21 15.49 -3.35
CA PRO A 41 -18.76 14.58 -2.31
C PRO A 41 -19.09 13.12 -2.64
N GLY A 42 -18.18 12.22 -2.28
CA GLY A 42 -18.38 10.76 -2.31
C GLY A 42 -17.78 10.06 -3.54
N LEU A 43 -18.10 8.77 -3.67
CA LEU A 43 -17.70 7.94 -4.79
C LEU A 43 -18.83 7.88 -5.83
N THR A 44 -18.46 7.84 -7.11
CA THR A 44 -19.40 7.50 -8.20
C THR A 44 -19.87 6.04 -8.07
N PRO A 45 -20.90 5.60 -8.82
CA PRO A 45 -21.25 4.18 -8.86
C PRO A 45 -20.07 3.28 -9.27
N VAL A 46 -19.24 3.73 -10.22
CA VAL A 46 -18.03 3.03 -10.63
C VAL A 46 -17.00 2.99 -9.49
N GLY A 47 -16.77 4.12 -8.83
CA GLY A 47 -15.85 4.18 -7.69
C GLY A 47 -16.28 3.33 -6.50
N LYS A 48 -17.59 3.22 -6.26
CA LYS A 48 -18.13 2.26 -5.27
C LYS A 48 -17.85 0.83 -5.67
N GLN A 49 -18.09 0.47 -6.93
CA GLN A 49 -17.79 -0.88 -7.43
C GLN A 49 -16.30 -1.21 -7.30
N ARG A 50 -15.41 -0.27 -7.64
CA ARG A 50 -13.96 -0.45 -7.45
C ARG A 50 -13.62 -0.67 -5.97
N ALA A 51 -14.16 0.16 -5.08
CA ALA A 51 -13.90 0.09 -3.65
C ALA A 51 -14.48 -1.17 -2.98
N GLU A 52 -15.68 -1.58 -3.35
CA GLU A 52 -16.43 -2.67 -2.71
C GLU A 52 -16.04 -4.04 -3.26
N ASP A 53 -15.75 -4.15 -4.56
CA ASP A 53 -15.52 -5.44 -5.22
C ASP A 53 -14.05 -5.63 -5.59
N CYS A 54 -13.46 -4.68 -6.33
CA CYS A 54 -12.15 -4.89 -6.94
C CYS A 54 -11.00 -4.80 -5.93
N ILE A 55 -10.94 -3.70 -5.17
CA ILE A 55 -9.85 -3.47 -4.21
C ILE A 55 -9.76 -4.62 -3.18
N PRO A 56 -10.86 -5.09 -2.57
CA PRO A 56 -10.82 -6.26 -1.69
C PRO A 56 -10.27 -7.51 -2.36
N GLU A 57 -10.68 -7.81 -3.60
CA GLU A 57 -10.19 -8.98 -4.35
C GLU A 57 -8.67 -8.89 -4.58
N VAL A 58 -8.21 -7.77 -5.14
CA VAL A 58 -6.79 -7.54 -5.47
C VAL A 58 -5.91 -7.62 -4.22
N PHE A 59 -6.28 -6.89 -3.17
CA PHE A 59 -5.43 -6.76 -1.98
C PHE A 59 -5.55 -7.93 -0.99
N SER A 60 -6.56 -8.80 -1.14
CA SER A 60 -6.67 -10.02 -0.33
C SER A 60 -5.46 -10.96 -0.48
N GLN A 61 -4.76 -10.89 -1.61
CA GLN A 61 -3.60 -11.73 -1.93
C GLN A 61 -2.26 -11.10 -1.51
N LEU A 62 -2.26 -9.84 -1.08
CA LEU A 62 -1.04 -9.06 -0.83
C LEU A 62 -0.63 -9.01 0.65
N ASN A 63 -1.24 -9.84 1.50
CA ASN A 63 -0.93 -9.94 2.94
C ASN A 63 -0.90 -8.56 3.64
N ILE A 64 -1.93 -7.75 3.40
CA ILE A 64 -2.06 -6.42 4.02
C ILE A 64 -2.38 -6.56 5.51
N GLY A 65 -1.55 -5.95 6.36
CA GLY A 65 -1.75 -5.88 7.81
C GLY A 65 -1.89 -4.46 8.35
N PHE A 66 -1.75 -3.45 7.49
CA PHE A 66 -1.84 -2.06 7.87
C PHE A 66 -2.45 -1.24 6.73
N ILE A 67 -3.42 -0.40 7.06
CA ILE A 67 -4.04 0.53 6.12
C ILE A 67 -3.88 1.93 6.68
N LEU A 68 -3.34 2.81 5.86
CA LEU A 68 -3.17 4.23 6.15
C LEU A 68 -3.93 5.06 5.11
N SER A 69 -4.57 6.12 5.56
CA SER A 69 -5.19 7.10 4.68
C SER A 69 -5.04 8.51 5.25
N CYS A 70 -5.52 9.51 4.52
CA CYS A 70 -5.45 10.88 4.95
C CYS A 70 -6.67 11.31 5.77
N SER A 71 -6.48 12.32 6.62
CA SER A 71 -7.53 13.06 7.30
C SER A 71 -7.58 14.48 6.79
N VAL A 72 -8.79 15.04 6.71
CA VAL A 72 -9.02 16.46 6.40
C VAL A 72 -8.21 17.33 7.37
N ASP A 73 -7.55 18.36 6.85
CA ASP A 73 -6.86 19.33 7.70
C ASP A 73 -7.84 20.22 8.48
N LYS A 74 -7.36 20.86 9.56
CA LYS A 74 -8.14 21.75 10.41
C LYS A 74 -8.65 22.99 9.68
N ASP A 75 -7.95 23.47 8.66
CA ASP A 75 -8.28 24.70 7.96
C ASP A 75 -9.23 24.48 6.77
N GLY A 76 -9.55 23.22 6.45
CA GLY A 76 -10.64 22.84 5.54
C GLY A 76 -10.43 23.13 4.05
N GLU A 77 -9.32 23.78 3.67
CA GLU A 77 -8.95 24.03 2.27
C GLU A 77 -8.08 22.89 1.69
N GLU A 78 -7.28 22.23 2.52
CA GLU A 78 -6.42 21.10 2.16
C GLU A 78 -7.01 19.76 2.66
N GLY A 79 -6.93 18.70 1.84
CA GLY A 79 -7.47 17.37 2.18
C GLY A 79 -8.97 17.15 1.90
N LEU A 80 -9.58 17.94 1.03
CA LEU A 80 -10.99 17.77 0.62
C LEU A 80 -11.31 16.38 0.07
N GLY A 81 -10.35 15.68 -0.55
CA GLY A 81 -10.52 14.31 -1.04
C GLY A 81 -10.20 13.21 -0.02
N CYS A 82 -9.74 13.54 1.20
CA CYS A 82 -9.49 12.52 2.22
C CYS A 82 -10.71 11.69 2.63
N PRO A 83 -11.92 12.26 2.75
CA PRO A 83 -13.10 11.45 3.03
C PRO A 83 -13.39 10.41 1.94
N VAL A 84 -13.02 10.65 0.68
CA VAL A 84 -13.21 9.67 -0.40
C VAL A 84 -12.09 8.64 -0.44
N ALA A 85 -10.85 9.00 -0.09
CA ALA A 85 -9.76 8.04 0.12
C ALA A 85 -10.10 7.05 1.25
N VAL A 86 -10.57 7.56 2.40
CA VAL A 86 -11.04 6.71 3.51
C VAL A 86 -12.21 5.81 3.08
N LYS A 87 -13.19 6.34 2.33
CA LYS A 87 -14.29 5.53 1.79
C LYS A 87 -13.81 4.44 0.83
N THR A 88 -12.79 4.72 0.03
CA THR A 88 -12.17 3.76 -0.89
C THR A 88 -11.53 2.61 -0.12
N ALA A 89 -10.83 2.91 0.97
CA ALA A 89 -10.15 1.91 1.80
C ALA A 89 -11.09 1.10 2.71
N THR A 90 -12.27 1.64 3.04
CA THR A 90 -13.16 1.09 4.08
C THR A 90 -13.60 -0.35 3.81
N PRO A 91 -14.04 -0.74 2.60
CA PRO A 91 -14.48 -2.12 2.36
C PRO A 91 -13.35 -3.14 2.57
N LEU A 92 -12.13 -2.86 2.09
CA LEU A 92 -10.97 -3.72 2.34
C LEU A 92 -10.63 -3.79 3.84
N ALA A 93 -10.63 -2.65 4.53
CA ALA A 93 -10.37 -2.60 5.97
C ALA A 93 -11.36 -3.48 6.75
N GLN A 94 -12.65 -3.42 6.40
CA GLN A 94 -13.69 -4.26 6.99
C GLN A 94 -13.47 -5.74 6.66
N ALA A 95 -13.16 -6.08 5.41
CA ALA A 95 -12.91 -7.45 4.98
C ALA A 95 -11.71 -8.09 5.69
N LEU A 96 -10.67 -7.29 5.97
CA LEU A 96 -9.47 -7.74 6.69
C LEU A 96 -9.57 -7.61 8.22
N GLY A 97 -10.64 -7.00 8.74
CA GLY A 97 -10.77 -6.71 10.18
C GLY A 97 -9.74 -5.70 10.70
N LEU A 98 -9.29 -4.78 9.85
CA LEU A 98 -8.29 -3.76 10.16
C LEU A 98 -8.93 -2.38 10.42
N ASN A 99 -8.25 -1.56 11.20
CA ASN A 99 -8.56 -0.13 11.32
C ASN A 99 -7.76 0.67 10.29
N ILE A 100 -8.34 1.78 9.83
CA ILE A 100 -7.63 2.76 9.00
C ILE A 100 -6.91 3.74 9.94
N THR A 101 -5.60 3.81 9.80
CA THR A 101 -4.77 4.82 10.47
C THR A 101 -4.77 6.10 9.65
N LEU A 102 -4.83 7.25 10.30
CA LEU A 102 -4.91 8.55 9.62
C LEU A 102 -3.63 9.37 9.80
N CYS A 103 -3.27 10.10 8.75
CA CYS A 103 -2.29 11.19 8.75
C CYS A 103 -2.95 12.48 8.23
N GLY A 104 -2.56 13.62 8.79
CA GLY A 104 -2.99 14.92 8.27
C GLY A 104 -2.47 15.16 6.85
N THR A 105 -3.17 16.01 6.13
CA THR A 105 -2.69 16.65 4.89
C THR A 105 -2.32 18.09 5.19
N GLY A 106 -1.42 18.67 4.40
CA GLY A 106 -1.17 20.12 4.41
C GLY A 106 0.04 20.59 5.20
N GLU A 107 0.37 21.88 5.07
CA GLU A 107 1.59 22.49 5.61
C GLU A 107 1.69 22.43 7.14
N GLU A 108 0.55 22.34 7.84
CA GLU A 108 0.47 22.25 9.30
C GLU A 108 0.43 20.79 9.79
N SER A 109 0.45 19.83 8.86
CA SER A 109 0.51 18.41 9.18
C SER A 109 1.94 17.96 9.49
N ASN A 110 2.08 16.82 10.17
CA ASN A 110 3.42 16.24 10.33
C ASN A 110 3.79 15.58 9.00
N ASP A 111 4.65 16.22 8.22
CA ASP A 111 5.12 15.75 6.91
C ASP A 111 5.63 14.31 6.96
N ASP A 112 6.28 13.92 8.06
CA ASP A 112 6.84 12.58 8.22
C ASP A 112 5.81 11.52 8.66
N CYS A 113 4.53 11.87 8.86
CA CYS A 113 3.53 10.98 9.46
C CYS A 113 3.36 9.66 8.68
N VAL A 114 3.32 9.75 7.35
CA VAL A 114 3.14 8.58 6.47
C VAL A 114 4.38 7.70 6.55
N HIS A 115 5.57 8.31 6.35
CA HIS A 115 6.85 7.64 6.43
C HIS A 115 7.01 6.91 7.77
N ASP A 116 6.85 7.62 8.89
CA ASP A 116 7.06 7.10 10.23
C ASP A 116 6.13 5.94 10.55
N LYS A 117 4.84 6.05 10.23
CA LYS A 117 3.86 5.00 10.55
C LYS A 117 4.06 3.76 9.69
N VAL A 118 4.28 3.91 8.39
CA VAL A 118 4.56 2.78 7.48
C VAL A 118 5.86 2.10 7.90
N HIS A 119 6.93 2.88 8.11
CA HIS A 119 8.23 2.34 8.50
C HIS A 119 8.20 1.65 9.88
N ALA A 120 7.51 2.23 10.86
CA ALA A 120 7.32 1.60 12.16
C ALA A 120 6.56 0.27 12.03
N PHE A 121 5.52 0.21 11.21
CA PHE A 121 4.77 -1.02 10.97
C PHE A 121 5.64 -2.09 10.29
N LEU A 122 6.32 -1.76 9.19
CA LEU A 122 7.14 -2.71 8.43
C LEU A 122 8.35 -3.23 9.23
N LYS A 123 8.85 -2.46 10.19
CA LYS A 123 9.88 -2.94 11.14
C LYS A 123 9.35 -3.98 12.14
N ALA A 124 8.06 -3.91 12.47
CA ALA A 124 7.44 -4.74 13.49
C ALA A 124 6.67 -5.94 12.92
N SER A 125 6.42 -5.95 11.61
CA SER A 125 5.54 -6.92 10.95
C SER A 125 6.19 -7.51 9.69
N ASN A 126 5.81 -8.73 9.35
CA ASN A 126 6.10 -9.39 8.08
C ASN A 126 4.96 -9.22 7.05
N GLN A 127 3.98 -8.39 7.36
CA GLN A 127 2.86 -8.03 6.48
C GLN A 127 3.16 -6.74 5.70
N SER A 128 2.43 -6.54 4.61
CA SER A 128 2.51 -5.32 3.80
C SER A 128 1.58 -4.23 4.34
N ALA A 129 1.91 -2.98 4.01
CA ALA A 129 1.06 -1.83 4.25
C ALA A 129 0.38 -1.37 2.96
N LEU A 130 -0.81 -0.78 3.10
CA LEU A 130 -1.52 -0.08 2.04
C LEU A 130 -1.72 1.38 2.45
N VAL A 131 -1.30 2.29 1.59
CA VAL A 131 -1.58 3.73 1.68
C VAL A 131 -2.64 4.06 0.64
N VAL A 132 -3.74 4.66 1.07
CA VAL A 132 -4.83 5.12 0.20
C VAL A 132 -4.95 6.62 0.36
N TRP A 133 -4.71 7.38 -0.72
CA TRP A 133 -4.65 8.83 -0.66
C TRP A 133 -5.55 9.49 -1.68
N ASP A 134 -5.77 10.79 -1.51
CA ASP A 134 -6.46 11.58 -2.52
C ASP A 134 -5.56 11.76 -3.75
N GLY A 135 -6.10 11.49 -4.94
CA GLY A 135 -5.35 11.59 -6.20
C GLY A 135 -4.82 12.99 -6.44
N THR A 136 -5.55 14.03 -6.04
CA THR A 136 -5.13 15.43 -6.25
C THR A 136 -3.99 15.88 -5.33
N ASP A 137 -3.69 15.11 -4.28
CA ASP A 137 -2.62 15.39 -3.31
C ASP A 137 -1.55 14.29 -3.31
N MET A 138 -1.49 13.50 -4.39
CA MET A 138 -0.55 12.39 -4.52
C MET A 138 0.90 12.85 -4.58
N ASP A 139 1.17 14.01 -5.20
CA ASP A 139 2.53 14.54 -5.28
C ASP A 139 3.09 14.88 -3.89
N SER A 140 2.31 15.60 -3.07
CA SER A 140 2.65 15.90 -1.67
C SER A 140 2.83 14.63 -0.85
N LEU A 141 1.97 13.63 -1.03
CA LEU A 141 2.10 12.33 -0.36
C LEU A 141 3.43 11.66 -0.68
N LEU A 142 3.81 11.61 -1.96
CA LEU A 142 5.00 10.88 -2.40
C LEU A 142 6.28 11.55 -1.91
N GLU A 143 6.30 12.88 -1.84
CA GLU A 143 7.36 13.65 -1.19
C GLU A 143 7.44 13.31 0.31
N ASN A 144 6.31 13.41 1.02
CA ASN A 144 6.21 13.18 2.47
C ASN A 144 6.46 11.71 2.88
N ALA A 145 6.16 10.76 2.01
CA ALA A 145 6.46 9.34 2.21
C ALA A 145 7.93 8.99 1.88
N ASP A 146 8.74 9.95 1.41
CA ASP A 146 10.10 9.79 0.90
C ASP A 146 10.17 8.70 -0.19
N VAL A 147 9.25 8.77 -1.15
CA VAL A 147 9.17 7.81 -2.27
C VAL A 147 9.92 8.36 -3.47
N ASN A 148 10.99 7.66 -3.83
CA ASN A 148 11.82 7.97 -4.99
C ASN A 148 11.69 6.90 -6.07
N ASP A 149 11.90 7.28 -7.33
CA ASP A 149 11.89 6.32 -8.44
C ASP A 149 13.18 5.49 -8.49
N ALA A 150 13.06 4.19 -8.72
CA ALA A 150 14.19 3.28 -8.84
C ALA A 150 14.10 2.39 -10.07
N GLY A 151 14.73 2.82 -11.17
CA GLY A 151 14.91 1.98 -12.35
C GLY A 151 13.60 1.53 -13.00
N LEU A 152 12.62 2.43 -13.02
CA LEU A 152 11.33 2.21 -13.69
C LEU A 152 11.52 2.15 -15.21
N ASP A 153 10.63 1.42 -15.88
CA ASP A 153 10.60 1.34 -17.35
C ASP A 153 10.18 2.68 -17.97
N GLU A 154 10.52 2.87 -19.26
CA GLU A 154 10.17 4.10 -20.00
C GLU A 154 8.65 4.28 -20.16
N ASP A 155 7.89 3.19 -20.02
CA ASP A 155 6.43 3.15 -20.12
C ASP A 155 5.72 3.44 -18.78
N SER A 156 6.46 3.49 -17.66
CA SER A 156 5.91 3.86 -16.36
C SER A 156 5.42 5.30 -16.36
N LEU A 157 4.25 5.52 -15.79
CA LEU A 157 3.75 6.87 -15.59
C LEU A 157 4.65 7.60 -14.58
N GLY A 158 5.02 8.84 -14.92
CA GLY A 158 5.64 9.74 -13.97
C GLY A 158 4.70 9.98 -12.77
N LEU A 159 5.26 10.27 -11.60
CA LEU A 159 4.49 10.47 -10.35
C LEU A 159 3.32 11.46 -10.53
N GLN A 160 3.54 12.55 -11.27
CA GLN A 160 2.53 13.57 -11.59
C GLN A 160 1.31 13.01 -12.34
N GLN A 161 1.48 11.95 -13.13
CA GLN A 161 0.40 11.33 -13.90
C GLN A 161 -0.39 10.29 -13.09
N VAL A 162 0.17 9.77 -11.98
CA VAL A 162 -0.49 8.75 -11.16
C VAL A 162 -1.81 9.27 -10.59
N SER A 163 -1.88 10.56 -10.28
CA SER A 163 -3.07 11.26 -9.78
C SER A 163 -4.33 11.08 -10.65
N SER A 164 -4.16 10.83 -11.95
CA SER A 164 -5.26 10.76 -12.94
C SER A 164 -5.87 9.37 -13.09
N PHE A 165 -5.34 8.37 -12.37
CA PHE A 165 -5.75 6.98 -12.51
C PHE A 165 -6.17 6.40 -11.16
N ALA A 166 -7.42 5.92 -11.09
CA ALA A 166 -7.98 5.26 -9.91
C ALA A 166 -7.60 3.77 -9.83
N ASP A 167 -7.03 3.21 -10.91
CA ASP A 167 -6.71 1.80 -11.06
C ASP A 167 -5.23 1.48 -10.85
N LEU A 168 -4.37 2.44 -10.54
CA LEU A 168 -2.94 2.18 -10.36
C LEU A 168 -2.60 1.72 -8.95
N ILE A 169 -1.68 0.77 -8.88
CA ILE A 169 -1.00 0.33 -7.67
C ILE A 169 0.48 0.64 -7.83
N LEU A 170 1.00 1.52 -6.97
CA LEU A 170 2.43 1.71 -6.84
C LEU A 170 2.97 0.70 -5.84
N THR A 171 4.03 -0.01 -6.22
CA THR A 171 4.74 -0.91 -5.30
C THR A 171 6.01 -0.22 -4.84
N VAL A 172 6.14 -0.06 -3.52
CA VAL A 172 7.26 0.62 -2.89
C VAL A 172 8.01 -0.34 -1.98
N VAL A 173 9.34 -0.37 -2.12
CA VAL A 173 10.25 -1.17 -1.27
C VAL A 173 11.36 -0.25 -0.78
N SER A 174 11.52 -0.12 0.53
CA SER A 174 12.57 0.72 1.15
C SER A 174 12.58 2.17 0.62
N GLY A 175 11.41 2.81 0.53
CA GLY A 175 11.27 4.19 0.03
C GLY A 175 11.48 4.33 -1.48
N LYS A 176 11.55 3.22 -2.22
CA LYS A 176 11.75 3.25 -3.67
C LYS A 176 10.54 2.67 -4.39
N ARG A 177 9.95 3.42 -5.31
CA ARG A 177 8.96 2.90 -6.26
C ARG A 177 9.69 1.94 -7.20
N VAL A 178 9.35 0.66 -7.08
CA VAL A 178 9.96 -0.45 -7.83
C VAL A 178 9.00 -1.06 -8.87
N GLY A 179 7.75 -0.65 -8.85
CA GLY A 179 6.77 -1.11 -9.83
C GLY A 179 5.50 -0.27 -9.82
N GLN A 180 4.81 -0.32 -10.95
CA GLN A 180 3.49 0.24 -11.16
C GLN A 180 2.66 -0.78 -11.93
N THR A 181 1.49 -1.12 -11.42
CA THR A 181 0.58 -2.07 -12.07
C THR A 181 -0.83 -1.54 -12.02
N SER A 182 -1.65 -1.86 -13.02
CA SER A 182 -3.10 -1.69 -12.92
C SER A 182 -3.69 -2.73 -11.96
N MET A 183 -4.78 -2.39 -11.28
CA MET A 183 -5.59 -3.29 -10.47
C MET A 183 -6.23 -4.41 -11.33
N ASN A 184 -6.29 -4.25 -12.66
CA ASN A 184 -6.91 -5.20 -13.57
C ASN A 184 -8.39 -5.46 -13.26
N CYS A 185 -9.13 -4.41 -12.85
CA CYS A 185 -10.54 -4.47 -12.52
C CYS A 185 -11.36 -4.56 -13.80
N THR A 186 -12.07 -5.69 -13.99
CA THR A 186 -12.84 -5.96 -15.21
C THR A 186 -13.83 -4.84 -15.51
N GLY A 187 -13.60 -4.12 -16.61
CA GLY A 187 -14.47 -3.04 -17.10
C GLY A 187 -14.36 -1.72 -16.35
N LEU A 188 -13.42 -1.57 -15.41
CA LEU A 188 -13.23 -0.35 -14.64
C LEU A 188 -11.92 0.38 -14.95
N ASP A 189 -10.89 -0.32 -15.44
CA ASP A 189 -9.56 0.28 -15.60
C ASP A 189 -9.47 1.33 -16.71
N GLY A 190 -8.64 2.34 -16.45
CA GLY A 190 -8.45 3.49 -17.32
C GLY A 190 -8.43 4.81 -16.54
N PRO A 191 -8.25 5.94 -17.24
CA PRO A 191 -8.30 7.26 -16.63
C PRO A 191 -9.67 7.54 -15.99
N ALA A 192 -9.64 8.20 -14.83
CA ALA A 192 -10.84 8.61 -14.07
C ALA A 192 -11.42 9.95 -14.54
#